data_AF-A0A2G2GB15-F1
#
_entry.id   AF-A0A2G2GB15-F1
#
_cell.length_a   1.000
_cell.length_b   1.000
_cell.length_c   1.000
_cell.angle_alpha   90.00
_cell.angle_beta   90.00
_cell.angle_gamma   90.00
#
_symmetry.space_group_name_H-M   'P 1'
#
loop_
_entity.id
_entity.type
_entity.pdbx_description
1 polymer ?
#
loop_
_entity_poly.entity_id
_entity_poly.type
_entity_poly.pdbx_seq_one_letter_code
_entity_poly.pdbx_strand_id
1 'polypeptide(L)'
;MKKKYFLYDPENGFETYETKLECEKAAEESIEYYLDDFWNESVTNLVIGVITHSATKTDVERQPEDQETAEEEGWDEDCKYRCNYKMLPIET
;
A
#
# COMPACT_ATOMS: atom_id res chain seq x y z
N MET A 1 -4.75 -4.14 -7.18
CA MET A 1 -3.39 -3.56 -7.01
C MET A 1 -2.43 -4.44 -7.79
N LYS A 2 -1.72 -3.93 -8.82
CA LYS A 2 -0.88 -4.79 -9.69
C LYS A 2 0.38 -5.31 -8.99
N LYS A 3 0.83 -4.63 -7.95
CA LYS A 3 2.06 -4.95 -7.21
C LYS A 3 1.73 -5.75 -5.96
N LYS A 4 1.94 -7.06 -6.01
CA LYS A 4 1.56 -8.02 -4.95
C LYS A 4 2.70 -8.34 -4.00
N TYR A 5 3.94 -8.15 -4.43
CA TYR A 5 5.13 -8.50 -3.64
C TYR A 5 5.76 -7.23 -3.09
N PHE A 6 6.40 -7.33 -1.93
CA PHE A 6 7.15 -6.23 -1.36
C PHE A 6 8.51 -6.67 -0.88
N LEU A 7 9.47 -5.75 -0.94
CA LEU A 7 10.75 -5.80 -0.23
C LEU A 7 10.75 -4.67 0.79
N TYR A 8 11.06 -5.01 2.04
CA TYR A 8 11.45 -4.05 3.05
C TYR A 8 12.95 -4.13 3.25
N ASP A 9 13.59 -2.99 3.05
CA ASP A 9 15.01 -2.75 3.25
C ASP A 9 15.15 -1.59 4.26
N PRO A 10 15.90 -1.74 5.36
CA PRO A 10 16.10 -0.66 6.32
C PRO A 10 16.63 0.65 5.73
N GLU A 11 17.43 0.59 4.65
CA GLU A 11 17.96 1.80 3.99
C GLU A 11 17.01 2.37 2.94
N ASN A 12 16.39 1.51 2.13
CA ASN A 12 15.55 1.92 0.99
C ASN A 12 14.05 2.02 1.31
N GLY A 13 13.62 1.47 2.45
CA GLY A 13 12.23 1.47 2.90
C GLY A 13 11.40 0.34 2.30
N PHE A 14 10.18 0.65 1.88
CA PHE A 14 9.20 -0.33 1.40
C PHE A 14 8.96 -0.20 -0.10
N GLU A 15 9.42 -1.19 -0.85
CA GLU A 15 9.27 -1.26 -2.30
C GLU A 15 8.30 -2.36 -2.70
N THR A 16 7.62 -2.18 -3.85
CA THR A 16 6.60 -3.12 -4.32
C THR A 16 6.82 -3.53 -5.77
N TYR A 17 6.58 -4.81 -6.05
CA TYR A 17 6.83 -5.49 -7.32
C TYR A 17 5.60 -6.25 -7.80
N GLU A 18 5.46 -6.38 -9.12
CA GLU A 18 4.35 -7.12 -9.73
C GLU A 18 4.55 -8.63 -9.58
N THR A 19 5.79 -9.09 -9.76
CA THR A 19 6.12 -10.52 -9.70
C THR A 19 7.01 -10.89 -8.51
N LYS A 20 6.93 -12.16 -8.11
CA LYS A 20 7.80 -12.73 -7.09
C LYS A 20 9.27 -12.64 -7.50
N LEU A 21 9.55 -12.96 -8.77
CA LEU A 21 10.89 -13.00 -9.33
C LEU A 21 11.57 -11.62 -9.28
N GLU A 22 10.86 -10.55 -9.61
CA GLU A 22 11.41 -9.18 -9.51
C GLU A 22 11.72 -8.81 -8.07
N CYS A 23 10.85 -9.18 -7.13
CA CYS A 23 11.06 -8.93 -5.71
C CYS A 23 12.26 -9.71 -5.15
N GLU A 24 12.45 -10.97 -5.56
CA GLU A 24 13.59 -11.79 -5.16
C GLU A 24 14.90 -11.25 -5.74
N LYS A 25 14.91 -10.83 -7.02
CA LYS A 25 16.08 -10.19 -7.63
C LYS A 25 16.48 -8.90 -6.93
N ALA A 26 15.53 -8.03 -6.62
CA ALA A 26 15.81 -6.81 -5.88
C ALA A 26 16.39 -7.09 -4.48
N ALA A 27 15.90 -8.15 -3.82
CA ALA A 27 16.46 -8.57 -2.53
C ALA A 27 17.90 -9.09 -2.65
N GLU A 28 18.22 -9.84 -3.71
CA GLU A 28 19.59 -10.29 -4.02
C GLU A 28 20.51 -9.09 -4.30
N GLU A 29 20.07 -8.11 -5.09
CA GLU A 29 20.81 -6.87 -5.37
C GLU A 29 21.06 -6.05 -4.09
N SER A 30 20.07 -5.91 -3.20
CA SER A 30 20.27 -5.29 -1.88
C SER A 30 21.33 -6.04 -1.06
N ILE A 31 21.30 -7.38 -1.05
CA ILE A 31 22.30 -8.18 -0.33
C ILE A 31 23.70 -7.96 -0.91
N GLU A 32 23.86 -7.97 -2.24
CA GLU A 32 25.14 -7.72 -2.91
C GLU A 32 25.71 -6.34 -2.56
N TYR A 33 24.86 -5.31 -2.56
CA TYR A 33 25.24 -3.97 -2.14
C TYR A 33 25.82 -3.93 -0.72
N TYR A 34 25.20 -4.67 0.22
CA TYR A 34 25.68 -4.77 1.59
C TYR A 34 26.93 -5.65 1.76
N LEU A 35 27.24 -6.52 0.80
CA LEU A 35 28.41 -7.42 0.86
C LEU A 35 29.70 -6.75 0.38
N ASP A 36 29.63 -5.84 -0.61
CA ASP A 36 30.82 -5.22 -1.21
C ASP A 36 31.55 -4.24 -0.28
N ASP A 37 30.85 -3.61 0.69
CA ASP A 37 31.39 -2.59 1.61
C ASP A 37 31.59 -3.06 3.07
N PHE A 38 31.64 -4.38 3.33
CA PHE A 38 31.55 -5.08 4.64
C PHE A 38 30.11 -5.22 5.16
N TRP A 39 29.81 -6.37 5.77
CA TRP A 39 28.52 -6.63 6.44
C TRP A 39 28.24 -5.55 7.48
N ASN A 40 27.40 -4.59 7.13
CA ASN A 40 26.95 -3.58 8.07
C ASN A 40 26.10 -4.28 9.12
N GLU A 41 26.56 -4.33 10.38
CA GLU A 41 25.83 -4.92 11.51
C GLU A 41 24.43 -4.29 11.72
N SER A 42 24.17 -3.14 11.09
CA SER A 42 22.86 -2.48 11.06
C SER A 42 21.85 -3.12 10.09
N VAL A 43 22.30 -3.94 9.13
CA VAL A 43 21.43 -4.75 8.24
C VAL A 43 20.89 -5.92 9.04
N THR A 44 19.85 -5.63 9.81
CA THR A 44 19.29 -6.59 10.76
C THR A 44 18.12 -7.37 10.18
N ASN A 45 17.43 -6.84 9.14
CA ASN A 45 16.24 -7.52 8.61
C ASN A 45 15.80 -7.04 7.21
N LEU A 46 16.32 -7.68 6.15
CA LEU A 46 15.74 -7.61 4.80
C LEU A 46 14.54 -8.56 4.73
N VAL A 47 13.36 -8.07 4.36
CA VAL A 47 12.12 -8.85 4.38
C VAL A 47 11.41 -8.76 3.04
N ILE A 48 11.23 -9.91 2.39
CA ILE A 48 10.26 -10.02 1.29
C ILE A 48 8.91 -10.53 1.81
N GLY A 49 7.83 -10.08 1.21
CA GLY A 49 6.50 -10.57 1.56
C GLY A 49 5.46 -10.37 0.47
N VAL A 50 4.24 -10.84 0.77
CA VAL A 50 3.10 -10.80 -0.14
C VAL A 50 2.00 -9.96 0.48
N ILE A 51 1.60 -8.91 -0.24
CA ILE A 51 0.44 -8.11 0.07
C ILE A 51 -0.80 -8.96 -0.24
N THR A 52 -1.61 -9.23 0.78
CA THR A 52 -2.83 -10.04 0.63
C THR A 52 -4.07 -9.18 0.56
N HIS A 53 -4.08 -8.04 1.23
CA HIS A 53 -5.22 -7.14 1.33
C HIS A 53 -4.78 -5.69 1.19
N SER A 54 -5.65 -4.84 0.66
CA SER A 54 -5.47 -3.39 0.64
C SER A 54 -6.71 -2.69 1.18
N ALA A 55 -6.52 -1.52 1.78
CA ALA A 55 -7.64 -0.68 2.17
C ALA A 55 -8.39 -0.24 0.92
N THR A 56 -9.69 -0.54 0.86
CA THR A 56 -10.56 -0.18 -0.26
C THR A 56 -11.74 0.61 0.26
N LYS A 57 -12.10 1.69 -0.43
CA LYS A 57 -13.31 2.46 -0.17
C LYS A 57 -14.52 1.56 -0.41
N THR A 58 -15.38 1.42 0.59
CA THR A 58 -16.65 0.70 0.47
C THR A 58 -17.80 1.63 0.80
N ASP A 59 -19.01 1.27 0.37
CA ASP A 59 -20.23 1.99 0.73
C ASP A 59 -20.12 3.49 0.39
N VAL A 60 -19.67 3.77 -0.85
CA VAL A 60 -19.45 5.16 -1.30
C VAL A 60 -20.81 5.82 -1.54
N GLU A 61 -21.09 6.83 -0.74
CA GLU A 61 -22.25 7.70 -0.87
C GLU A 61 -21.77 9.06 -1.39
N ARG A 62 -22.44 9.57 -2.42
CA ARG A 62 -22.21 10.92 -2.94
C ARG A 62 -23.18 11.87 -2.27
N GLN A 63 -22.72 13.09 -2.04
CA GLN A 63 -23.59 14.15 -1.58
C GLN A 63 -24.75 14.34 -2.57
N PRO A 64 -25.99 14.51 -2.09
CA PRO A 64 -27.11 14.91 -2.93
C PRO A 64 -26.81 16.21 -3.68
N GLU A 65 -27.29 16.34 -4.92
CA GLU A 65 -27.18 17.60 -5.68
C GLU A 65 -28.09 18.69 -5.10
N ASP A 66 -29.17 18.28 -4.43
CA ASP A 66 -30.11 19.16 -3.75
C ASP A 66 -29.56 19.59 -2.38
N GLN A 67 -29.43 20.91 -2.19
CA GLN A 67 -28.80 21.48 -1.00
C GLN A 67 -29.64 21.28 0.26
N GLU A 68 -30.97 21.34 0.17
CA GLU A 68 -31.87 21.12 1.31
C GLU A 68 -31.71 19.68 1.83
N THR A 69 -31.73 18.70 0.92
CA THR A 69 -31.47 17.30 1.25
C THR A 69 -30.07 17.10 1.84
N ALA A 70 -29.05 17.77 1.30
CA ALA A 70 -27.68 17.67 1.80
C ALA A 70 -27.53 18.23 3.23
N GLU A 71 -28.17 19.36 3.53
CA GLU A 71 -28.20 19.95 4.88
C GLU A 71 -28.96 19.06 5.88
N GLU A 72 -30.12 18.51 5.48
CA GLU A 72 -30.92 17.60 6.32
C GLU A 72 -30.16 16.31 6.67
N GLU A 73 -29.41 15.75 5.72
CA GLU A 73 -28.59 14.55 5.93
C GLU A 73 -27.25 14.85 6.63
N GLY A 74 -26.99 16.11 6.98
CA GLY A 74 -25.81 16.55 7.73
C GLY A 74 -24.52 16.48 6.92
N TRP A 75 -24.59 16.67 5.61
CA TRP A 75 -23.41 16.78 4.77
C TRP A 75 -22.67 18.09 5.04
N ASP A 76 -21.36 18.00 5.19
CA ASP A 76 -20.50 19.18 5.17
C ASP A 76 -20.45 19.75 3.74
N GLU A 77 -20.53 21.07 3.58
CA GLU A 77 -20.51 21.76 2.29
C GLU A 77 -19.26 21.42 1.46
N ASP A 78 -18.13 21.11 2.12
CA ASP A 78 -16.88 20.72 1.45
C ASP A 78 -16.78 19.21 1.16
N CYS A 79 -17.72 18.39 1.67
CA CYS A 79 -17.68 16.94 1.59
C CYS A 79 -18.52 16.39 0.42
N LYS A 80 -17.86 16.12 -0.71
CA LYS A 80 -18.52 15.61 -1.94
C LYS A 80 -18.94 14.14 -1.89
N TYR A 81 -18.35 13.35 -0.99
CA TYR A 81 -18.68 11.94 -0.80
C TYR A 81 -18.20 11.48 0.57
N ARG A 82 -18.93 10.52 1.16
CA ARG A 82 -18.50 9.78 2.35
C ARG A 82 -18.41 8.30 2.01
N CYS A 83 -17.54 7.59 2.71
CA CYS A 83 -17.36 6.16 2.50
C CYS A 83 -16.79 5.49 3.75
N ASN A 84 -17.01 4.19 3.84
CA ASN A 84 -16.29 3.32 4.77
C ASN A 84 -14.99 2.83 4.13
N TYR A 85 -14.17 2.16 4.95
CA TYR A 85 -12.96 1.48 4.49
C TYR A 85 -12.95 0.05 5.03
N LYS A 86 -12.59 -0.90 4.18
CA LYS A 86 -12.38 -2.29 4.55
C LYS A 86 -11.06 -2.79 3.97
N MET A 87 -10.39 -3.71 4.68
CA MET A 87 -9.29 -4.48 4.14
C MET A 87 -9.88 -5.56 3.25
N LEU A 88 -9.76 -5.41 1.93
CA LEU A 88 -10.25 -6.39 0.96
C LEU A 88 -9.07 -7.10 0.29
N PRO A 89 -9.24 -8.38 -0.10
CA PRO A 89 -8.21 -9.09 -0.84
C PRO A 89 -7.79 -8.32 -2.08
N ILE A 90 -6.50 -8.28 -2.37
CA ILE A 90 -6.06 -7.73 -3.66
C ILE A 90 -6.47 -8.69 -4.78
N GLU A 91 -7.07 -8.15 -5.83
CA GLU A 91 -7.33 -8.94 -7.05
C GLU A 91 -6.00 -9.36 -7.68
N THR A 92 -5.87 -10.67 -7.93
CA THR A 92 -4.69 -11.33 -8.52
C THR A 92 -4.68 -11.26 -10.03
#